data_AF-A0AAU3VFA5-F1
#
_entry.id   AF-A0AAU3VFA5-F1
#
_cell.length_a   1.000
_cell.length_b   1.000
_cell.length_c   1.000
_cell.angle_alpha   90.00
_cell.angle_beta   90.00
_cell.angle_gamma   90.00
#
_symmetry.space_group_name_H-M   'P 1'
#
loop_
_entity.id
_entity.type
_entity.pdbx_description
1 polymer ?
#
loop_
_entity_poly.entity_id
_entity_poly.type
_entity_poly.pdbx_seq_one_letter_code
_entity_poly.pdbx_strand_id
1 'polypeptide(L)'
;MDLTLAVGQRIDRFGNESGRFLAPAGSPYSQRSIPPSSLNTFDAGYPFNYHLYKVVKPFTVLAGPAEPWFGQPGNGLQYVLKGTVPGTDDSVLNLVTKGFLIRLN
;
A
#
# COMPACT_ATOMS: atom_id res chain seq x y z
N MET A 1 -5.02 5.48 -13.45
CA MET A 1 -4.78 4.61 -14.62
C MET A 1 -4.52 3.19 -14.13
N ASP A 2 -4.78 2.18 -14.96
CA ASP A 2 -4.37 0.82 -14.63
C ASP A 2 -2.84 0.72 -14.76
N LEU A 3 -2.19 0.15 -13.74
CA LEU A 3 -0.76 -0.08 -13.70
C LEU A 3 -0.50 -1.49 -13.20
N THR A 4 0.32 -2.25 -13.92
CA THR A 4 0.78 -3.56 -13.44
C THR A 4 2.05 -3.38 -12.60
N LEU A 5 1.99 -3.80 -11.34
CA LEU A 5 3.18 -3.87 -10.50
C LEU A 5 3.97 -5.13 -10.87
N ALA A 6 5.24 -4.94 -11.22
CA ALA A 6 6.15 -5.98 -11.66
C ALA A 6 6.88 -6.64 -10.48
N VAL A 7 7.28 -7.90 -10.69
CA VAL A 7 8.09 -8.65 -9.72
C VAL A 7 9.35 -7.88 -9.36
N GLY A 8 9.66 -7.82 -8.07
CA GLY A 8 10.82 -7.12 -7.53
C GLY A 8 10.53 -5.70 -7.06
N GLN A 9 9.43 -5.07 -7.51
CA GLN A 9 9.04 -3.74 -7.03
C GLN A 9 8.78 -3.76 -5.51
N ARG A 10 9.19 -2.68 -4.85
CA ARG A 10 8.95 -2.46 -3.42
C ARG A 10 7.85 -1.43 -3.25
N ILE A 11 6.87 -1.78 -2.43
CA ILE A 11 5.72 -0.94 -2.09
C ILE A 11 5.51 -0.99 -0.60
N ASP A 12 4.93 0.06 -0.03
CA ASP A 12 4.71 0.16 1.41
C ASP A 12 3.31 0.69 1.75
N ARG A 13 2.98 0.60 3.03
CA ARG A 13 1.72 1.12 3.59
C ARG A 13 1.92 1.53 5.05
N PHE A 14 1.27 2.63 5.43
CA PHE A 14 0.94 2.93 6.82
C PHE A 14 -0.53 2.56 7.06
N GLY A 15 -0.79 1.59 7.94
CA GLY A 15 -2.14 1.10 8.20
C GLY A 15 -2.25 -0.42 8.16
N ASN A 16 -3.35 -0.94 8.73
CA ASN A 16 -3.64 -2.38 8.74
C ASN A 16 -3.77 -2.95 7.31
N GLU A 17 -3.37 -4.21 7.14
CA GLU A 17 -3.37 -4.95 5.88
C GLU A 17 -4.76 -5.29 5.35
N SER A 18 -5.82 -5.13 6.17
CA SER A 18 -7.21 -5.19 5.71
C SER A 18 -7.57 -4.05 4.74
N GLY A 19 -6.74 -3.00 4.66
CA GLY A 19 -6.91 -1.90 3.71
C GLY A 19 -6.42 -2.22 2.29
N ARG A 20 -6.65 -1.27 1.38
CA ARG A 20 -6.44 -1.44 -0.08
C ARG A 20 -5.51 -0.41 -0.73
N PHE A 21 -4.91 0.48 0.05
CA PHE A 21 -4.05 1.55 -0.45
C PHE A 21 -2.59 1.25 -0.15
N LEU A 22 -1.73 1.40 -1.15
CA LEU A 22 -0.27 1.26 -1.05
C LEU A 22 0.39 2.48 -1.73
N ALA A 23 1.70 2.63 -1.56
CA ALA A 23 2.50 3.60 -2.32
C ALA A 23 3.84 2.98 -2.73
N PRO A 24 4.61 3.61 -3.65
CA PRO A 24 6.01 3.27 -3.83
C PRO A 24 6.75 3.32 -2.49
N ALA A 25 7.58 2.32 -2.24
CA ALA A 25 8.35 2.25 -1.00
C ALA A 25 9.19 3.52 -0.78
N GLY A 26 9.12 4.09 0.42
CA GLY A 26 9.84 5.31 0.76
C GLY A 26 9.15 6.61 0.35
N SER A 27 7.93 6.56 -0.19
CA SER A 27 7.16 7.78 -0.46
C SER A 27 6.96 8.58 0.85
N PRO A 28 7.29 9.89 0.88
CA PRO A 28 7.10 10.72 2.07
C PRO A 28 5.67 10.65 2.60
N TYR A 29 5.52 10.67 3.93
CA TYR A 29 4.19 10.61 4.56
C TYR A 29 3.27 11.74 4.08
N SER A 30 3.80 12.96 3.96
CA SER A 30 3.10 14.15 3.47
C SER A 30 2.59 14.06 2.04
N GLN A 31 3.13 13.13 1.23
CA GLN A 31 2.68 12.91 -0.14
C GLN A 31 1.52 11.91 -0.24
N ARG A 32 1.16 11.27 0.88
CA ARG A 32 0.13 10.23 0.93
C ARG A 32 -1.24 10.77 1.32
N SER A 33 -1.28 11.95 1.95
CA SER A 33 -2.53 12.60 2.41
C SER A 33 -3.40 11.64 3.22
N ILE A 34 -2.77 10.99 4.20
CA ILE A 34 -3.40 10.07 5.16
C ILE A 34 -3.38 10.68 6.58
N PRO A 35 -4.35 10.33 7.45
CA PRO A 35 -4.49 11.00 8.74
C PRO A 35 -3.39 10.56 9.71
N PRO A 36 -2.97 11.41 10.67
CA PRO A 36 -1.93 11.07 11.65
C PRO A 36 -2.17 9.75 12.40
N SER A 37 -3.43 9.35 12.60
CA SER A 37 -3.79 8.07 13.22
C SER A 37 -3.30 6.84 12.45
N SER A 38 -2.95 6.96 11.17
CA SER A 38 -2.29 5.89 10.40
C SER A 38 -0.89 5.57 10.92
N LEU A 39 -0.28 6.43 11.74
CA LEU A 39 0.99 6.20 12.44
C LEU A 39 0.83 5.58 13.82
N ASN A 40 -0.40 5.30 14.26
CA ASN A 40 -0.60 4.63 15.55
C ASN A 40 -0.11 3.19 15.48
N THR A 41 0.77 2.80 16.41
CA THR A 41 1.21 1.41 16.55
C THR A 41 0.09 0.57 17.17
N PHE A 42 -0.36 -0.47 16.47
CA PHE A 42 -1.34 -1.45 16.96
C PHE A 42 -0.73 -2.85 17.17
N ASP A 43 0.38 -3.12 16.51
CA ASP A 43 1.20 -4.33 16.63
C ASP A 43 2.64 -3.89 16.86
N ALA A 44 3.27 -4.39 17.92
CA ALA A 44 4.65 -4.05 18.26
C ALA A 44 5.66 -4.53 17.20
N GLY A 45 5.31 -5.55 16.39
CA GLY A 45 6.11 -5.99 15.25
C GLY A 45 6.14 -4.98 14.10
N TYR A 46 5.13 -4.11 14.01
CA TYR A 46 5.00 -3.10 12.95
C TYR A 46 4.88 -1.70 13.56
N PRO A 47 5.99 -1.12 14.06
CA PRO A 47 5.99 0.22 14.62
C PRO A 47 5.46 1.23 13.60
N PHE A 48 4.67 2.19 14.07
CA PHE A 48 3.97 3.18 13.25
C PHE A 48 2.98 2.59 12.24
N ASN A 49 2.59 1.33 12.43
CA ASN A 49 1.77 0.57 11.49
C ASN A 49 2.36 0.55 10.07
N TYR A 50 3.69 0.58 9.98
CA TYR A 50 4.41 0.61 8.71
C TYR A 50 4.71 -0.81 8.23
N HIS A 51 4.31 -1.09 6.99
CA HIS A 51 4.53 -2.36 6.32
C HIS A 51 5.25 -2.13 5.00
N LEU A 52 6.31 -2.89 4.77
CA LEU A 52 7.09 -2.90 3.53
C LEU A 52 6.95 -4.25 2.84
N TYR A 53 6.67 -4.21 1.55
CA TYR A 53 6.43 -5.38 0.74
C TYR A 53 7.33 -5.44 -0.48
N LYS A 54 7.56 -6.66 -0.98
CA LYS A 54 8.09 -6.93 -2.31
C LYS A 54 7.06 -7.67 -3.15
N VAL A 55 6.86 -7.21 -4.37
CA VAL A 55 6.05 -7.90 -5.37
C VAL A 55 6.77 -9.16 -5.83
N VAL A 56 6.11 -10.32 -5.70
CA VAL A 56 6.64 -11.63 -6.12
C VAL A 56 5.81 -12.28 -7.23
N LYS A 57 4.58 -11.82 -7.46
CA LYS A 57 3.79 -12.10 -8.67
C LYS A 57 3.20 -10.79 -9.19
N PRO A 58 3.14 -10.57 -10.51
CA PRO A 58 2.59 -9.33 -11.05
C PRO A 58 1.07 -9.23 -10.80
N PHE A 59 0.59 -8.02 -10.53
CA PHE A 59 -0.84 -7.73 -10.39
C PHE A 59 -1.15 -6.27 -10.77
N THR A 60 -2.38 -6.01 -11.16
CA THR A 60 -2.82 -4.68 -11.61
C THR A 60 -3.47 -3.90 -10.48
N VAL A 61 -3.13 -2.62 -10.39
CA VAL A 61 -3.67 -1.63 -9.46
C VAL A 61 -4.21 -0.43 -10.22
N LEU A 62 -5.05 0.38 -9.57
CA LEU A 62 -5.27 1.75 -9.99
C LEU A 62 -4.15 2.62 -9.42
N ALA A 63 -3.38 3.24 -10.30
CA ALA A 63 -2.34 4.20 -9.95
C ALA A 63 -2.79 5.63 -10.25
N GLY A 64 -2.54 6.55 -9.35
CA GLY A 64 -2.86 7.97 -9.50
C GLY A 64 -2.27 8.83 -8.39
N PRO A 65 -2.39 10.16 -8.48
CA PRO A 65 -1.98 11.05 -7.40
C PRO A 65 -2.90 10.87 -6.18
N ALA A 66 -2.34 11.00 -4.97
CA ALA A 66 -3.11 11.21 -3.76
C ALA A 66 -3.53 12.68 -3.68
N GLU A 67 -4.83 12.96 -3.58
CA GLU A 67 -5.30 14.35 -3.49
C GLU A 67 -4.86 15.02 -2.18
N PRO A 68 -4.57 16.33 -2.17
CA PRO A 68 -4.24 17.07 -0.96
C PRO A 68 -5.34 16.92 0.09
N TRP A 69 -4.97 16.49 1.30
CA TRP A 69 -5.91 16.23 2.39
C TRP A 69 -5.19 16.16 3.74
N PHE A 70 -5.93 16.18 4.85
CA PHE A 70 -5.41 16.15 6.22
C PHE A 70 -4.28 17.17 6.50
N GLY A 71 -4.34 18.35 5.87
CA GLY A 71 -3.31 19.39 6.01
C GLY A 71 -1.98 19.05 5.32
N GLN A 72 -1.97 18.06 4.43
CA GLN A 72 -0.78 17.60 3.71
C GLN A 72 -0.90 17.90 2.21
N PRO A 73 0.22 18.19 1.53
CA PRO A 73 0.24 18.56 0.11
C PRO A 73 -0.14 17.42 -0.84
N GLY A 74 -0.03 16.16 -0.42
CA GLY A 74 -0.38 15.02 -1.27
C GLY A 74 0.46 14.94 -2.54
N ASN A 75 -0.20 14.64 -3.65
CA ASN A 75 0.33 14.48 -5.01
C ASN A 75 1.37 13.37 -5.19
N GLY A 76 1.62 12.55 -4.17
CA GLY A 76 2.38 11.32 -4.29
C GLY A 76 1.64 10.28 -5.12
N LEU A 77 2.39 9.38 -5.75
CA LEU A 77 1.80 8.23 -6.44
C LEU A 77 1.20 7.27 -5.40
N GLN A 78 -0.09 7.00 -5.50
CA GLN A 78 -0.77 5.97 -4.73
C GLN A 78 -1.20 4.82 -5.64
N TYR A 79 -1.29 3.64 -5.03
CA TYR A 79 -1.82 2.42 -5.62
C TYR A 79 -3.06 1.99 -4.87
N VAL A 80 -4.16 1.75 -5.58
CA VAL A 80 -5.40 1.22 -5.03
C VAL A 80 -5.64 -0.15 -5.63
N LEU A 81 -5.84 -1.16 -4.78
CA LEU A 81 -6.20 -2.49 -5.24
C LEU A 81 -7.55 -2.44 -5.97
N LYS A 82 -7.64 -3.18 -7.07
CA LYS A 82 -8.89 -3.43 -7.80
C LYS A 82 -9.38 -4.83 -7.44
N GLY A 83 -10.69 -5.01 -7.31
CA GLY A 83 -11.32 -6.31 -7.05
C GLY A 83 -11.22 -7.29 -8.21
N THR A 84 -10.37 -6.97 -9.19
CA THR A 84 -10.12 -7.71 -10.41
C THR A 84 -8.92 -8.66 -10.29
N VAL A 85 -8.20 -8.68 -9.16
CA VAL A 85 -7.18 -9.72 -8.93
C VAL A 85 -7.91 -11.03 -8.62
N PRO A 86 -7.83 -12.08 -9.48
CA PRO A 86 -8.65 -13.27 -9.31
C PRO A 86 -8.33 -14.00 -8.00
N GLY A 87 -9.35 -14.24 -7.19
CA GLY A 87 -9.24 -15.00 -5.94
C GLY A 87 -8.71 -14.21 -4.73
N THR A 88 -8.67 -12.88 -4.80
CA THR A 88 -8.37 -11.99 -3.66
C THR A 88 -9.50 -10.98 -3.48
N ASP A 89 -10.00 -10.78 -2.26
CA ASP A 89 -10.73 -9.55 -1.93
C ASP A 89 -9.77 -8.35 -1.99
N ASP A 90 -10.31 -7.14 -2.01
CA ASP A 90 -9.60 -5.85 -2.07
C ASP A 90 -8.75 -5.51 -0.82
N SER A 91 -7.89 -6.42 -0.36
CA SER A 91 -7.01 -6.19 0.79
C SER A 91 -5.55 -6.59 0.54
N VAL A 92 -4.63 -5.86 1.16
CA VAL A 92 -3.20 -6.19 1.15
C VAL A 92 -2.96 -7.56 1.79
N LEU A 93 -3.71 -7.90 2.84
CA LEU A 93 -3.63 -9.21 3.51
C LEU A 93 -3.88 -10.37 2.55
N ASN A 94 -4.82 -10.22 1.62
CA ASN A 94 -5.09 -11.25 0.62
C ASN A 94 -3.96 -11.39 -0.40
N LEU A 95 -3.35 -10.28 -0.82
CA LEU A 95 -2.17 -10.34 -1.69
C LEU A 95 -1.00 -11.06 -1.01
N VAL A 96 -0.79 -10.87 0.29
CA VAL A 96 0.21 -11.61 1.05
C VAL A 96 -0.17 -13.09 1.15
N THR A 97 -1.40 -13.39 1.57
CA THR A 97 -1.90 -14.77 1.77
C THR A 97 -1.87 -15.60 0.47
N LYS A 98 -2.15 -14.99 -0.69
CA LYS A 98 -2.10 -15.65 -2.01
C LYS A 98 -0.70 -15.62 -2.66
N GLY A 99 0.29 -15.04 -1.97
CA GLY A 99 1.68 -15.00 -2.39
C GLY A 99 1.95 -14.11 -3.60
N PHE A 100 1.22 -12.99 -3.72
CA PHE A 100 1.58 -11.89 -4.64
C PHE A 100 2.58 -10.94 -4.00
N LEU A 101 2.54 -10.80 -2.67
CA LEU A 101 3.44 -9.98 -1.88
C LEU A 101 4.15 -10.84 -0.82
N ILE A 102 5.38 -10.45 -0.48
CA ILE A 102 6.06 -10.88 0.75
C ILE A 102 6.35 -9.67 1.62
N ARG A 103 6.24 -9.83 2.94
CA ARG A 103 6.63 -8.81 3.93
C ARG A 103 8.16 -8.75 4.04
N LEU A 104 8.69 -7.55 4.25
CA LEU A 104 10.13 -7.30 4.37
C LEU A 104 10.54 -6.76 5.75
N ASN A 105 9.59 -6.42 6.60
CA ASN A 105 9.78 -5.98 7.98
C ASN A 105 8.75 -6.63 8.90
#